data_AF-A0A2T0MXC4-F1
#
_entry.id   AF-A0A2T0MXC4-F1
#
_cell.length_a   1.000
_cell.length_b   1.000
_cell.length_c   1.000
_cell.angle_alpha   90.00
_cell.angle_beta   90.00
_cell.angle_gamma   90.00
#
_symmetry.space_group_name_H-M   'P 1'
#
loop_
_entity.id
_entity.type
_entity.pdbx_description
1 polymer ?
#
loop_
_entity_poly.entity_id
_entity_poly.type
_entity_poly.pdbx_seq_one_letter_code
_entity_poly.pdbx_strand_id
1 'polypeptide(L)'
;MVSRKPLLDGGGSRAVLIGAGTFHDPELPDIPAVRTNLEDLRQVLTHPVHGLFEADHCQTLADPADQAAVGVALTAAVREAEDLLLVYYCGHGVLDETGALHFALTGTNAEHVGFSAVHVDLVKRMVGSARAKARVLLLDCCFSGQAVTVMSDRRRLALGQLDLTGTYTLTSTPANSLSHAPLGARNTAFTGALLNALREPGPLTLDEIHRHVDRELVGRGFPRPQRRSVGSAGNLTVTRGPIRPRQESRPATSPKKPPSAAAKTGRALLAMLPLALLQGSTYVPQEPGSFLDAPRIVAGVWQDEGNRRNGARSSYNEDAIKGLLRLAGFKEEIAFNKVPREQAMSTLMSGGAHIVGTLGIIPSREAVADFVGPLASSRLGVLVRRGEKSIEKPAHLSGRRVCTIAGSTTADSLEKTVNGAQIYLQKGFADCLTWLRRRAVDAIVGDRLTLAGIQLAERDDIQLVADIRFGPRESTGFAISKGDHDTCERLRIALQKYVGSKDWRNHFMERLPSKSDYVDGQPTLEEIDEMSCRARAAG
;
A
#
# COMPACT_ATOMS: atom_id res chain seq x y z
N MET A 1 13.01 32.81 -14.49
CA MET A 1 13.15 32.83 -13.03
C MET A 1 13.65 31.47 -12.59
N VAL A 2 14.92 31.36 -12.19
CA VAL A 2 15.45 30.11 -11.61
C VAL A 2 14.85 29.98 -10.22
N SER A 3 13.97 29.00 -10.03
CA SER A 3 13.29 28.77 -8.74
C SER A 3 14.33 28.33 -7.70
N ARG A 4 14.54 29.15 -6.67
CA ARG A 4 15.46 28.86 -5.56
C ARG A 4 14.82 27.78 -4.67
N LYS A 5 15.48 26.64 -4.46
CA LYS A 5 15.09 25.64 -3.45
C LYS A 5 15.44 26.18 -2.05
N PRO A 6 14.52 26.17 -1.07
CA PRO A 6 14.80 26.67 0.28
C PRO A 6 15.70 25.69 1.05
N LEU A 7 16.79 26.20 1.62
CA LEU A 7 17.68 25.49 2.54
C LEU A 7 17.18 25.76 3.98
N LEU A 8 17.14 24.73 4.83
CA LEU A 8 16.72 24.86 6.23
C LEU A 8 17.85 25.47 7.08
N ASP A 9 17.59 26.58 7.76
CA ASP A 9 18.50 27.15 8.76
C ASP A 9 18.40 26.32 10.06
N GLY A 10 19.53 25.84 10.59
CA GLY A 10 19.55 24.83 11.66
C GLY A 10 19.06 25.31 13.04
N GLY A 11 18.84 26.61 13.21
CA GLY A 11 18.42 27.22 14.47
C GLY A 11 16.99 26.83 14.90
N GLY A 12 16.06 26.78 13.95
CA GLY A 12 14.64 26.45 14.18
C GLY A 12 14.30 24.97 14.01
N SER A 13 15.30 24.11 13.80
CA SER A 13 15.09 22.67 13.57
C SER A 13 15.33 21.88 14.86
N ARG A 14 14.51 20.84 15.12
CA ARG A 14 14.65 19.93 16.26
C ARG A 14 14.54 18.48 15.80
N ALA A 15 15.33 17.60 16.41
CA ALA A 15 15.23 16.16 16.23
C ALA A 15 15.07 15.43 17.56
N VAL A 16 14.23 14.39 17.59
CA VAL A 16 14.13 13.44 18.69
C VAL A 16 14.36 12.04 18.13
N LEU A 17 15.44 11.40 18.55
CA LEU A 17 15.80 10.02 18.20
C LEU A 17 15.44 9.12 19.38
N ILE A 18 14.38 8.33 19.25
CA ILE A 18 13.88 7.43 20.27
C ILE A 18 14.28 6.01 19.87
N GLY A 19 14.83 5.24 20.80
CA GLY A 19 15.02 3.82 20.54
C GLY A 19 15.01 2.97 21.79
N ALA A 20 14.31 1.84 21.72
CA ALA A 20 14.27 0.81 22.75
C ALA A 20 14.92 -0.47 22.19
N GLY A 21 16.10 -0.81 22.70
CA GLY A 21 16.88 -1.99 22.35
C GLY A 21 16.97 -3.01 23.49
N THR A 22 16.63 -2.64 24.71
CA THR A 22 16.57 -3.54 25.86
C THR A 22 15.15 -3.62 26.41
N PHE A 23 14.68 -4.80 26.79
CA PHE A 23 13.32 -5.01 27.32
C PHE A 23 13.32 -5.86 28.58
N HIS A 24 12.39 -5.57 29.49
CA HIS A 24 12.18 -6.39 30.70
C HIS A 24 11.29 -7.60 30.45
N ASP A 25 10.40 -7.52 29.46
CA ASP A 25 9.45 -8.57 29.12
C ASP A 25 10.12 -9.63 28.22
N PRO A 26 10.09 -10.92 28.59
CA PRO A 26 10.75 -11.98 27.83
C PRO A 26 10.15 -12.21 26.43
N GLU A 27 8.92 -11.76 26.16
CA GLU A 27 8.32 -11.84 24.82
C GLU A 27 8.89 -10.79 23.85
N LEU A 28 9.60 -9.78 24.36
CA LEU A 28 10.25 -8.74 23.57
C LEU A 28 11.77 -8.95 23.61
N PRO A 29 12.36 -9.67 22.63
CA PRO A 29 13.79 -9.90 22.63
C PRO A 29 14.56 -8.59 22.41
N ASP A 30 15.71 -8.47 23.09
CA ASP A 30 16.61 -7.33 22.93
C ASP A 30 17.08 -7.16 21.48
N ILE A 31 17.25 -5.90 21.08
CA ILE A 31 17.75 -5.48 19.77
C ILE A 31 19.00 -4.60 20.00
N PRO A 32 20.19 -5.20 20.22
CA PRO A 32 21.42 -4.44 20.52
C PRO A 32 21.78 -3.39 19.47
N ALA A 33 21.38 -3.60 18.21
CA ALA A 33 21.59 -2.67 17.10
C ALA A 33 20.85 -1.32 17.26
N VAL A 34 19.85 -1.21 18.14
CA VAL A 34 19.13 0.06 18.38
C VAL A 34 20.06 1.11 18.98
N ARG A 35 20.95 0.73 19.90
CA ARG A 35 21.89 1.67 20.52
C ARG A 35 22.83 2.28 19.48
N THR A 36 23.43 1.44 18.65
CA THR A 36 24.32 1.85 17.57
C THR A 36 23.59 2.61 16.46
N ASN A 37 22.32 2.29 16.18
CA ASN A 37 21.47 3.10 15.30
C ASN A 37 21.35 4.55 15.79
N LEU A 38 21.05 4.74 17.08
CA LEU A 38 20.90 6.07 17.68
C LEU A 38 22.23 6.84 17.68
N GLU A 39 23.33 6.18 18.05
CA GLU A 39 24.67 6.76 18.04
C GLU A 39 25.07 7.22 16.62
N ASP A 40 24.97 6.34 15.63
CA ASP A 40 25.39 6.61 14.25
C ASP A 40 24.49 7.65 13.57
N LEU A 41 23.16 7.62 13.81
CA LEU A 41 22.24 8.64 13.29
C LEU A 41 22.49 10.00 13.92
N ARG A 42 22.67 10.08 15.24
CA ARG A 42 23.00 11.34 15.92
C ARG A 42 24.27 11.94 15.31
N GLN A 43 25.30 11.13 15.11
CA GLN A 43 26.57 11.57 14.54
C GLN A 43 26.41 12.17 13.14
N VAL A 44 25.67 11.50 12.24
CA VAL A 44 25.46 12.00 10.87
C VAL A 44 24.58 13.26 10.86
N LEU A 45 23.50 13.26 11.64
CA LEU A 45 22.53 14.37 11.69
C LEU A 45 23.11 15.64 12.35
N THR A 46 24.13 15.51 13.20
CA THR A 46 24.79 16.63 13.91
C THR A 46 26.20 16.93 13.41
N HIS A 47 26.62 16.33 12.28
CA HIS A 47 27.95 16.56 11.74
C HIS A 47 28.17 18.07 11.45
N PRO A 48 29.29 18.68 11.86
CA PRO A 48 29.46 20.14 11.82
C PRO A 48 29.39 20.75 10.41
N VAL A 49 29.71 19.96 9.38
CA VAL A 49 29.73 20.42 7.98
C VAL A 49 28.52 19.93 7.18
N HIS A 50 27.96 18.78 7.53
CA HIS A 50 27.00 18.04 6.68
C HIS A 50 25.67 17.76 7.38
N GLY A 51 25.65 17.92 8.71
CA GLY A 51 24.49 17.70 9.56
C GLY A 51 23.42 18.78 9.38
N LEU A 52 22.23 18.42 9.82
CA LEU A 52 21.01 19.24 9.80
C LEU A 52 20.81 20.02 11.08
N PHE A 53 21.26 19.46 12.21
CA PHE A 53 20.96 19.95 13.54
C PHE A 53 22.26 20.31 14.26
N GLU A 54 22.22 21.36 15.06
CA GLU A 54 23.22 21.54 16.12
C GLU A 54 23.13 20.38 17.11
N ALA A 55 24.23 20.07 17.79
CA ALA A 55 24.28 18.93 18.72
C ALA A 55 23.20 19.00 19.81
N ASP A 56 22.91 20.21 20.31
CA ASP A 56 21.89 20.47 21.34
C ASP A 56 20.45 20.43 20.80
N HIS A 57 20.28 20.48 19.47
CA HIS A 57 18.98 20.43 18.80
C HIS A 57 18.56 19.01 18.37
N CYS A 58 19.44 18.03 18.55
CA CYS A 58 19.15 16.61 18.33
C CYS A 58 19.16 15.90 19.69
N GLN A 59 17.99 15.55 20.21
CA GLN A 59 17.86 14.81 21.45
C GLN A 59 17.83 13.31 21.17
N THR A 60 18.56 12.52 21.96
CA THR A 60 18.52 11.06 21.90
C THR A 60 17.87 10.54 23.18
N LEU A 61 16.85 9.70 23.05
CA LEU A 61 16.16 9.01 24.11
C LEU A 61 16.38 7.50 23.92
N ALA A 62 17.44 6.99 24.52
CA ALA A 62 17.80 5.57 24.49
C ALA A 62 17.15 4.83 25.65
N ASP A 63 16.57 3.67 25.34
CA ASP A 63 15.90 2.74 26.25
C ASP A 63 14.92 3.43 27.23
N PRO A 64 13.98 4.27 26.74
CA PRO A 64 12.99 4.91 27.60
C PRO A 64 12.18 3.87 28.37
N ALA A 65 12.02 4.09 29.68
CA ALA A 65 11.29 3.17 30.54
C ALA A 65 9.76 3.23 30.33
N ASP A 66 9.22 4.44 30.09
CA ASP A 66 7.78 4.67 30.08
C ASP A 66 7.34 5.78 29.08
N GLN A 67 6.02 5.90 28.92
CA GLN A 67 5.40 6.85 28.01
C GLN A 67 5.64 8.31 28.41
N ALA A 68 5.85 8.57 29.71
CA ALA A 68 6.06 9.93 30.21
C ALA A 68 7.40 10.49 29.74
N ALA A 69 8.46 9.68 29.77
CA ALA A 69 9.76 10.06 29.24
C ALA A 69 9.69 10.46 27.75
N VAL A 70 8.98 9.66 26.94
CA VAL A 70 8.74 9.95 25.52
C VAL A 70 7.92 11.24 25.35
N GLY A 71 6.85 11.40 26.13
CA GLY A 71 5.99 12.57 26.10
C GLY A 71 6.72 13.87 26.43
N VAL A 72 7.61 13.87 27.42
CA VAL A 72 8.43 15.03 27.79
C VAL A 72 9.35 15.45 26.64
N ALA A 73 10.10 14.51 26.06
CA ALA A 73 11.01 14.77 24.95
C ALA A 73 10.27 15.30 23.71
N LEU A 74 9.17 14.65 23.32
CA LEU A 74 8.37 15.08 22.17
C LEU A 74 7.74 16.45 22.39
N THR A 75 7.21 16.73 23.59
CA THR A 75 6.56 18.02 23.89
C THR A 75 7.55 19.18 23.78
N ALA A 76 8.78 19.01 24.29
CA ALA A 76 9.82 20.02 24.18
C ALA A 76 10.16 20.32 22.71
N ALA A 77 10.43 19.27 21.92
CA ALA A 77 10.78 19.42 20.51
C ALA A 77 9.63 20.00 19.66
N VAL A 78 8.39 19.57 19.91
CA VAL A 78 7.19 20.10 19.23
C VAL A 78 6.98 21.59 19.49
N ARG A 79 7.31 22.06 20.69
CA ARG A 79 7.19 23.48 21.07
C ARG A 79 8.25 24.35 20.42
N GLU A 80 9.47 23.82 20.27
CA GLU A 80 10.64 24.59 19.83
C GLU A 80 10.91 24.52 18.33
N ALA A 81 10.36 23.54 17.62
CA ALA A 81 10.59 23.40 16.18
C ALA A 81 9.75 24.41 15.37
N GLU A 82 10.43 25.24 14.60
CA GLU A 82 9.85 26.24 13.68
C GLU A 82 10.09 25.89 12.21
N ASP A 83 11.23 25.25 11.89
CA ASP A 83 11.61 24.90 10.53
C ASP A 83 11.39 23.41 10.24
N LEU A 84 12.09 22.53 10.95
CA LEU A 84 11.97 21.08 10.81
C LEU A 84 11.81 20.43 12.18
N LEU A 85 10.80 19.58 12.33
CA LEU A 85 10.72 18.59 13.41
C LEU A 85 10.99 17.20 12.81
N LEU A 86 12.06 16.53 13.23
CA LEU A 86 12.35 15.14 12.86
C LEU A 86 12.18 14.24 14.08
N VAL A 87 11.31 13.24 13.99
CA VAL A 87 11.16 12.21 15.00
C VAL A 87 11.54 10.88 14.38
N TYR A 88 12.49 10.20 15.01
CA TYR A 88 12.90 8.84 14.64
C TYR A 88 12.54 7.89 15.78
N TYR A 89 11.97 6.74 15.46
CA TYR A 89 11.76 5.65 16.41
C TYR A 89 12.35 4.34 15.87
N CYS A 90 13.06 3.59 16.72
CA CYS A 90 13.54 2.25 16.43
C CYS A 90 13.38 1.30 17.62
N GLY A 91 12.88 0.09 17.36
CA GLY A 91 12.59 -0.90 18.39
C GLY A 91 11.48 -1.84 17.94
N HIS A 92 10.82 -2.52 18.88
CA HIS A 92 9.64 -3.32 18.55
C HIS A 92 8.44 -2.44 18.23
N GLY A 93 7.69 -2.86 17.21
CA GLY A 93 6.32 -2.39 16.98
C GLY A 93 5.39 -3.51 17.41
N VAL A 94 4.55 -3.25 18.39
CA VAL A 94 3.62 -4.23 18.96
C VAL A 94 2.19 -3.83 18.65
N LEU A 95 1.34 -4.81 18.37
CA LEU A 95 -0.08 -4.58 18.10
C LEU A 95 -0.88 -4.89 19.36
N ASP A 96 -1.87 -4.06 19.67
CA ASP A 96 -2.85 -4.40 20.70
C ASP A 96 -3.94 -5.36 20.17
N GLU A 97 -4.90 -5.72 21.02
CA GLU A 97 -6.04 -6.60 20.68
C GLU A 97 -6.91 -6.06 19.54
N THR A 98 -6.89 -4.75 19.29
CA THR A 98 -7.63 -4.09 18.21
C THR A 98 -6.84 -4.03 16.90
N GLY A 99 -5.58 -4.48 16.94
CA GLY A 99 -4.62 -4.43 15.84
C GLY A 99 -3.91 -3.08 15.69
N ALA A 100 -4.01 -2.17 16.69
CA ALA A 100 -3.41 -0.85 16.65
C ALA A 100 -1.93 -0.87 17.06
N LEU A 101 -1.10 -0.18 16.28
CA LEU A 101 0.35 -0.13 16.48
C LEU A 101 0.77 0.73 17.67
N HIS A 102 1.62 0.16 18.52
CA HIS A 102 2.30 0.81 19.62
C HIS A 102 3.83 0.65 19.48
N PHE A 103 4.56 1.67 19.92
CA PHE A 103 6.01 1.68 20.05
C PHE A 103 6.38 1.11 21.42
N ALA A 104 7.04 -0.05 21.40
CA ALA A 104 7.53 -0.68 22.62
C ALA A 104 8.63 0.17 23.27
N LEU A 105 8.66 0.12 24.59
CA LEU A 105 9.58 0.79 25.48
C LEU A 105 10.23 -0.28 26.38
N THR A 106 11.28 0.07 27.11
CA THR A 106 12.00 -0.88 27.99
C THR A 106 11.05 -1.55 29.00
N GLY A 107 10.07 -0.80 29.52
CA GLY A 107 9.05 -1.28 30.45
C GLY A 107 7.76 -1.79 29.81
N THR A 108 7.70 -1.99 28.49
CA THR A 108 6.51 -2.53 27.84
C THR A 108 6.24 -3.96 28.30
N ASN A 109 4.98 -4.23 28.64
CA ASN A 109 4.44 -5.53 28.98
C ASN A 109 3.61 -6.02 27.78
N ALA A 110 3.95 -7.18 27.23
CA ALA A 110 3.37 -7.70 25.99
C ALA A 110 1.89 -8.10 26.15
N GLU A 111 1.45 -8.45 27.35
CA GLU A 111 0.04 -8.72 27.65
C GLU A 111 -0.79 -7.42 27.81
N HIS A 112 -0.14 -6.31 28.16
CA HIS A 112 -0.81 -5.03 28.48
C HIS A 112 -0.25 -3.87 27.64
N VAL A 113 -0.16 -4.07 26.33
CA VAL A 113 0.44 -3.13 25.37
C VAL A 113 -0.17 -1.71 25.46
N GLY A 114 -1.50 -1.60 25.51
CA GLY A 114 -2.19 -0.30 25.50
C GLY A 114 -1.86 0.62 26.68
N PHE A 115 -1.37 0.06 27.80
CA PHE A 115 -0.98 0.83 28.99
C PHE A 115 0.53 0.99 29.14
N SER A 116 1.33 0.15 28.49
CA SER A 116 2.77 0.03 28.73
C SER A 116 3.65 0.41 27.53
N ALA A 117 3.03 0.69 26.38
CA ALA A 117 3.70 1.13 25.14
C ALA A 117 3.09 2.44 24.62
N VAL A 118 3.77 3.13 23.71
CA VAL A 118 3.27 4.41 23.16
C VAL A 118 2.45 4.17 21.90
N HIS A 119 1.16 4.49 21.95
CA HIS A 119 0.28 4.38 20.78
C HIS A 119 0.74 5.29 19.63
N VAL A 120 0.87 4.76 18.40
CA VAL A 120 1.43 5.51 17.26
C VAL A 120 0.66 6.79 16.95
N ASP A 121 -0.67 6.75 17.03
CA ASP A 121 -1.51 7.92 16.79
C ASP A 121 -1.31 9.05 17.80
N LEU A 122 -0.86 8.77 19.04
CA LEU A 122 -0.47 9.82 19.97
C LEU A 122 0.75 10.59 19.44
N VAL A 123 1.78 9.85 18.99
CA VAL A 123 2.99 10.45 18.39
C VAL A 123 2.64 11.23 17.13
N LYS A 124 1.83 10.65 16.22
CA LYS A 124 1.39 11.35 15.00
C LYS A 124 0.65 12.66 15.30
N ARG A 125 -0.24 12.67 16.30
CA ARG A 125 -0.96 13.89 16.71
C ARG A 125 0.00 14.94 17.27
N MET A 126 0.94 14.53 18.12
CA MET A 126 1.93 15.45 18.70
C MET A 126 2.80 16.08 17.61
N VAL A 127 3.39 15.26 16.74
CA VAL A 127 4.24 15.73 15.63
C VAL A 127 3.44 16.56 14.62
N GLY A 128 2.19 16.17 14.31
CA GLY A 128 1.28 16.93 13.45
C GLY A 128 0.89 18.30 14.01
N SER A 129 0.92 18.48 15.34
CA SER A 129 0.59 19.73 16.02
C SER A 129 1.75 20.75 16.09
N ALA A 130 2.97 20.35 15.73
CA ALA A 130 4.14 21.22 15.77
C ALA A 130 4.01 22.39 14.80
N ARG A 131 4.53 23.57 15.17
CA ARG A 131 4.51 24.74 14.28
C ARG A 131 5.52 24.67 13.15
N ALA A 132 6.43 23.69 13.20
CA ALA A 132 7.44 23.45 12.18
C ALA A 132 6.86 23.41 10.76
N LYS A 133 7.53 24.10 9.84
CA LYS A 133 7.22 24.10 8.39
C LYS A 133 7.28 22.68 7.80
N ALA A 134 8.22 21.87 8.26
CA ALA A 134 8.33 20.46 7.90
C ALA A 134 8.27 19.58 9.14
N ARG A 135 7.51 18.48 9.07
CA ARG A 135 7.47 17.47 10.12
C ARG A 135 7.76 16.10 9.52
N VAL A 136 8.77 15.41 10.04
CA VAL A 136 9.28 14.15 9.52
C VAL A 136 9.19 13.09 10.61
N LEU A 137 8.57 11.95 10.30
CA LEU A 137 8.48 10.78 11.16
C LEU A 137 9.16 9.59 10.47
N LEU A 138 10.26 9.11 11.02
CA LEU A 138 11.03 7.97 10.52
C LEU A 138 10.85 6.78 11.48
N LEU A 139 10.37 5.65 10.98
CA LEU A 139 10.04 4.49 11.81
C LEU A 139 10.78 3.24 11.36
N ASP A 140 11.62 2.72 12.25
CA ASP A 140 12.35 1.47 12.10
C ASP A 140 11.86 0.43 13.12
N CYS A 141 10.64 -0.06 12.89
CA CYS A 141 10.01 -1.07 13.72
C CYS A 141 9.08 -1.98 12.90
N CYS A 142 8.77 -3.17 13.43
CA CYS A 142 7.77 -4.06 12.82
C CYS A 142 6.42 -3.35 12.69
N PHE A 143 5.65 -3.72 11.65
CA PHE A 143 4.32 -3.15 11.37
C PHE A 143 4.30 -1.62 11.19
N SER A 144 5.46 -0.98 11.04
CA SER A 144 5.60 0.47 10.92
C SER A 144 4.80 1.05 9.75
N GLY A 145 4.50 0.26 8.71
CA GLY A 145 3.62 0.67 7.62
C GLY A 145 2.18 1.05 8.04
N GLN A 146 1.71 0.67 9.24
CA GLN A 146 0.45 1.19 9.81
C GLN A 146 0.54 2.67 10.21
N ALA A 147 1.77 3.20 10.33
CA ALA A 147 2.00 4.61 10.60
C ALA A 147 1.89 5.51 9.36
N VAL A 148 1.71 4.94 8.17
CA VAL A 148 1.64 5.65 6.88
C VAL A 148 0.27 6.34 6.69
N THR A 149 -0.47 6.64 7.76
CA THR A 149 -1.72 7.42 7.72
C THR A 149 -1.47 8.93 7.89
N VAL A 150 -2.45 9.79 7.56
CA VAL A 150 -2.29 11.25 7.65
C VAL A 150 -2.00 11.68 9.08
N MET A 151 -0.95 12.48 9.28
CA MET A 151 -0.71 13.21 10.53
C MET A 151 -1.69 14.38 10.60
N SER A 152 -2.90 14.14 11.09
CA SER A 152 -3.99 15.13 11.03
C SER A 152 -3.77 16.27 12.03
N ASP A 153 -3.84 17.50 11.53
CA ASP A 153 -4.00 18.72 12.32
C ASP A 153 -5.50 19.09 12.34
N ARG A 154 -6.18 18.91 13.48
CA ARG A 154 -7.61 19.28 13.63
C ARG A 154 -7.83 20.80 13.78
N ARG A 155 -6.79 21.63 13.90
CA ARG A 155 -6.94 23.07 14.24
C ARG A 155 -6.80 24.06 13.08
N ARG A 156 -6.36 23.67 11.87
CA ARG A 156 -6.12 24.61 10.76
C ARG A 156 -7.09 24.54 9.57
N LEU A 157 -8.09 23.67 9.59
CA LEU A 157 -9.13 23.59 8.56
C LEU A 157 -10.05 24.84 8.49
N ALA A 158 -9.77 25.90 9.24
CA ALA A 158 -10.59 27.12 9.32
C ALA A 158 -9.96 28.38 8.69
N LEU A 159 -8.72 28.35 8.16
CA LEU A 159 -8.10 29.54 7.58
C LEU A 159 -7.42 29.20 6.25
N GLY A 160 -8.00 29.74 5.16
CA GLY A 160 -7.47 29.62 3.79
C GLY A 160 -6.17 30.38 3.58
N GLN A 161 -5.07 29.89 4.16
CA GLN A 161 -3.72 30.29 3.82
C GLN A 161 -2.99 29.15 3.12
N LEU A 162 -2.43 29.45 1.96
CA LEU A 162 -1.49 28.61 1.20
C LEU A 162 -0.24 28.38 2.06
N ASP A 163 -0.27 27.36 2.90
CA ASP A 163 0.83 27.04 3.80
C ASP A 163 1.79 26.03 3.13
N LEU A 164 3.07 26.38 3.09
CA LEU A 164 4.21 25.54 2.66
C LEU A 164 4.50 24.38 3.63
N THR A 165 3.50 23.94 4.39
CA THR A 165 3.62 23.05 5.54
C THR A 165 3.49 21.60 5.09
N GLY A 166 4.54 20.81 5.29
CA GLY A 166 4.60 19.44 4.79
C GLY A 166 4.86 18.40 5.87
N THR A 167 4.22 17.23 5.75
CA THR A 167 4.48 16.06 6.60
C THR A 167 5.10 14.93 5.77
N TYR A 168 6.05 14.20 6.36
CA TYR A 168 6.72 13.07 5.73
C TYR A 168 6.84 11.91 6.70
N THR A 169 6.28 10.76 6.35
CA THR A 169 6.46 9.52 7.11
C THR A 169 7.21 8.51 6.26
N LEU A 170 8.30 7.94 6.78
CA LEU A 170 9.05 6.85 6.15
C LEU A 170 9.12 5.68 7.12
N THR A 171 8.78 4.48 6.64
CA THR A 171 8.68 3.29 7.48
C THR A 171 9.53 2.17 6.90
N SER A 172 10.18 1.39 7.75
CA SER A 172 11.09 0.32 7.35
C SER A 172 10.41 -0.81 6.59
N THR A 173 9.11 -1.02 6.85
CA THR A 173 8.34 -2.12 6.26
C THR A 173 6.92 -1.70 5.86
N PRO A 174 6.24 -2.51 5.01
CA PRO A 174 4.80 -2.46 4.84
C PRO A 174 4.05 -2.77 6.16
N ALA A 175 2.76 -2.40 6.22
CA ALA A 175 1.95 -2.49 7.45
C ALA A 175 1.90 -3.89 8.09
N ASN A 176 2.14 -4.95 7.31
CA ASN A 176 2.02 -6.34 7.72
C ASN A 176 3.37 -7.10 7.62
N SER A 177 4.49 -6.42 7.80
CA SER A 177 5.82 -7.02 7.63
C SER A 177 6.76 -6.68 8.79
N LEU A 178 7.61 -7.65 9.14
CA LEU A 178 8.58 -7.54 10.22
C LEU A 178 9.81 -6.73 9.77
N SER A 179 10.26 -5.80 10.63
CA SER A 179 11.53 -5.10 10.43
C SER A 179 12.68 -6.05 10.77
N HIS A 180 13.80 -5.92 10.07
CA HIS A 180 14.92 -6.87 10.19
C HIS A 180 16.15 -6.23 10.85
N ALA A 181 16.58 -6.85 11.95
CA ALA A 181 17.86 -6.62 12.60
C ALA A 181 18.74 -7.87 12.41
N PRO A 182 19.61 -7.95 11.38
CA PRO A 182 20.43 -9.13 11.16
C PRO A 182 21.35 -9.39 12.37
N LEU A 183 21.39 -10.63 12.85
CA LEU A 183 22.21 -11.03 13.99
C LEU A 183 23.69 -10.67 13.76
N GLY A 184 24.28 -9.95 14.71
CA GLY A 184 25.68 -9.50 14.65
C GLY A 184 25.95 -8.30 13.75
N ALA A 185 24.95 -7.75 13.04
CA ALA A 185 25.11 -6.51 12.30
C ALA A 185 25.15 -5.31 13.26
N ARG A 186 25.98 -4.31 12.92
CA ARG A 186 26.11 -3.07 13.71
C ARG A 186 24.78 -2.30 13.77
N ASN A 187 24.07 -2.18 12.65
CA ASN A 187 22.81 -1.44 12.56
C ASN A 187 21.70 -2.36 12.05
N THR A 188 20.44 -1.99 12.32
CA THR A 188 19.28 -2.62 11.66
C THR A 188 19.35 -2.43 10.15
N ALA A 189 18.69 -3.29 9.37
CA ALA A 189 18.78 -3.24 7.91
C ALA A 189 18.32 -1.88 7.34
N PHE A 190 17.20 -1.35 7.85
CA PHE A 190 16.67 -0.06 7.42
C PHE A 190 17.57 1.10 7.84
N THR A 191 17.99 1.16 9.11
CA THR A 191 18.84 2.26 9.58
C THR A 191 20.22 2.24 8.93
N GLY A 192 20.78 1.07 8.67
CA GLY A 192 22.02 0.95 7.87
C GLY A 192 21.86 1.57 6.47
N ALA A 193 20.78 1.24 5.76
CA ALA A 193 20.50 1.82 4.45
C ALA A 193 20.21 3.33 4.50
N LEU A 194 19.55 3.81 5.56
CA LEU A 194 19.32 5.23 5.81
C LEU A 194 20.64 5.98 6.06
N LEU A 195 21.53 5.41 6.87
CA LEU A 195 22.86 5.98 7.13
C LEU A 195 23.70 6.05 5.86
N ASN A 196 23.64 5.03 5.00
CA ASN A 196 24.32 5.05 3.71
C ASN A 196 23.78 6.17 2.82
N ALA A 197 22.46 6.32 2.74
CA ALA A 197 21.83 7.41 2.01
C ALA A 197 22.27 8.79 2.53
N LEU A 198 22.29 9.00 3.85
CA LEU A 198 22.67 10.28 4.46
C LEU A 198 24.16 10.62 4.33
N ARG A 199 25.02 9.64 4.03
CA ARG A 199 26.46 9.84 3.81
C ARG A 199 26.81 10.20 2.36
N GLU A 200 25.87 10.06 1.42
CA GLU A 200 26.09 10.44 0.03
C GLU A 200 26.40 11.95 -0.10
N PRO A 201 27.36 12.34 -0.96
CA PRO A 201 27.75 13.73 -1.09
C PRO A 201 26.68 14.57 -1.80
N GLY A 202 26.32 15.69 -1.18
CA GLY A 202 25.43 16.70 -1.77
C GLY A 202 24.03 16.73 -1.14
N PRO A 203 23.22 17.76 -1.48
CA PRO A 203 21.87 17.91 -0.96
C PRO A 203 20.94 16.81 -1.51
N LEU A 204 20.43 15.95 -0.64
CA LEU A 204 19.42 14.95 -0.95
C LEU A 204 18.06 15.38 -0.43
N THR A 205 17.01 15.18 -1.22
CA THR A 205 15.65 15.30 -0.72
C THR A 205 15.20 14.06 0.05
N LEU A 206 14.13 14.17 0.84
CA LEU A 206 13.52 12.99 1.48
C LEU A 206 13.13 11.90 0.48
N ASP A 207 12.67 12.27 -0.72
CA ASP A 207 12.35 11.30 -1.78
C ASP A 207 13.59 10.66 -2.42
N GLU A 208 14.72 11.36 -2.46
CA GLU A 208 16.00 10.80 -2.90
C GLU A 208 16.57 9.84 -1.85
N ILE A 209 16.45 10.19 -0.57
CA ILE A 209 16.77 9.31 0.56
C ILE A 209 15.91 8.04 0.48
N HIS A 210 14.58 8.16 0.34
CA HIS A 210 13.69 6.98 0.18
C HIS A 210 14.11 6.10 -0.99
N ARG A 211 14.40 6.69 -2.16
CA ARG A 211 14.84 5.94 -3.34
C ARG A 211 16.20 5.24 -3.14
N HIS A 212 17.09 5.82 -2.34
CA HIS A 212 18.36 5.16 -1.97
C HIS A 212 18.09 3.97 -1.05
N VAL A 213 17.32 4.18 0.03
CA VAL A 213 16.98 3.15 1.01
C VAL A 213 16.21 1.99 0.36
N ASP A 214 15.22 2.27 -0.50
CA ASP A 214 14.46 1.24 -1.23
C ASP A 214 15.37 0.38 -2.12
N ARG A 215 16.26 1.01 -2.89
CA ARG A 215 17.20 0.28 -3.76
C ARG A 215 18.13 -0.63 -2.96
N GLU A 216 18.66 -0.15 -1.84
CA GLU A 216 19.55 -0.96 -1.00
C GLU A 216 18.81 -2.14 -0.35
N LEU A 217 17.63 -1.89 0.23
CA LEU A 217 16.85 -2.93 0.89
C LEU A 217 16.40 -4.01 -0.10
N VAL A 218 15.86 -3.62 -1.26
CA VAL A 218 15.47 -4.57 -2.32
C VAL A 218 16.67 -5.35 -2.84
N GLY A 219 17.80 -4.69 -3.08
CA GLY A 219 19.02 -5.34 -3.56
C GLY A 219 19.57 -6.41 -2.61
N ARG A 220 19.24 -6.29 -1.32
CA ARG A 220 19.63 -7.25 -0.27
C ARG A 220 18.52 -8.25 0.07
N GLY A 221 17.39 -8.23 -0.63
CA GLY A 221 16.25 -9.12 -0.41
C GLY A 221 15.40 -8.78 0.82
N PHE A 222 15.51 -7.56 1.35
CA PHE A 222 14.71 -7.09 2.48
C PHE A 222 13.40 -6.41 2.02
N PRO A 223 12.40 -6.30 2.93
CA PRO A 223 11.14 -5.61 2.64
C PRO A 223 11.34 -4.17 2.16
N ARG A 224 10.46 -3.71 1.25
CA ARG A 224 10.51 -2.34 0.72
C ARG A 224 10.01 -1.32 1.76
N PRO A 225 10.73 -0.20 1.98
CA PRO A 225 10.28 0.85 2.88
C PRO A 225 9.07 1.59 2.27
N GLN A 226 8.08 1.94 3.09
CA GLN A 226 6.92 2.73 2.65
C GLN A 226 7.14 4.21 2.96
N ARG A 227 6.66 5.09 2.08
CA ARG A 227 6.65 6.53 2.36
C ARG A 227 5.27 7.13 2.14
N ARG A 228 4.96 8.19 2.89
CA ARG A 228 3.85 9.11 2.61
C ARG A 228 4.32 10.54 2.81
N SER A 229 4.05 11.38 1.83
CA SER A 229 4.36 12.81 1.86
C SER A 229 3.08 13.61 1.63
N VAL A 230 2.87 14.66 2.42
CA VAL A 230 1.82 15.67 2.22
C VAL A 230 2.47 17.02 2.00
N GLY A 231 1.97 17.80 1.04
CA GLY A 231 2.56 19.09 0.66
C GLY A 231 3.91 18.93 -0.05
N SER A 232 4.82 19.89 0.12
CA SER A 232 6.15 19.91 -0.51
C SER A 232 7.24 19.14 0.28
N ALA A 233 6.86 18.39 1.33
CA ALA A 233 7.81 17.73 2.23
C ALA A 233 8.78 16.77 1.52
N GLY A 234 8.33 16.01 0.51
CA GLY A 234 9.20 15.10 -0.25
C GLY A 234 10.34 15.80 -1.01
N ASN A 235 10.20 17.09 -1.31
CA ASN A 235 11.22 17.92 -1.95
C ASN A 235 12.13 18.63 -0.93
N LEU A 236 11.87 18.48 0.37
CA LEU A 236 12.69 19.05 1.42
C LEU A 236 14.08 18.43 1.35
N THR A 237 15.09 19.28 1.26
CA THR A 237 16.49 18.87 1.26
C THR A 237 16.96 18.64 2.68
N VAL A 238 17.53 17.45 2.92
CA VAL A 238 17.84 16.91 4.25
C VAL A 238 19.36 16.69 4.42
N THR A 239 20.19 17.23 3.53
CA THR A 239 21.65 17.27 3.73
C THR A 239 22.22 18.62 3.27
N ARG A 240 23.18 19.17 4.01
CA ARG A 240 23.91 20.39 3.60
C ARG A 240 25.07 19.98 2.68
N GLY A 241 24.95 20.26 1.38
CA GLY A 241 26.09 20.21 0.46
C GLY A 241 27.04 21.40 0.67
N PRO A 242 28.30 21.34 0.21
CA PRO A 242 29.25 22.46 0.34
C PRO A 242 28.70 23.72 -0.35
N ILE A 243 28.60 24.83 0.39
CA ILE A 243 28.16 26.13 -0.14
C ILE A 243 29.22 26.63 -1.11
N ARG A 244 28.95 26.61 -2.42
CA ARG A 244 29.79 27.32 -3.40
C ARG A 244 29.51 28.84 -3.31
N PRO A 245 30.53 29.70 -3.18
CA PRO A 245 30.31 31.14 -3.18
C PRO A 245 29.77 31.63 -4.53
N ARG A 246 28.81 32.55 -4.45
CA ARG A 246 28.01 33.08 -5.56
C ARG A 246 28.86 34.04 -6.42
N GLN A 247 29.14 33.69 -7.67
CA GLN A 247 29.70 34.65 -8.65
C GLN A 247 28.59 35.59 -9.15
N GLU A 248 28.77 36.89 -8.97
CA GLU A 248 27.87 37.94 -9.46
C GLU A 248 27.97 38.10 -10.99
N SER A 249 26.83 38.03 -11.68
CA SER A 249 26.75 38.30 -13.12
C SER A 249 26.48 39.79 -13.41
N ARG A 250 27.40 40.43 -14.14
CA ARG A 250 27.23 41.77 -14.73
C ARG A 250 26.16 41.77 -15.84
N PRO A 251 25.44 42.88 -16.09
CA PRO A 251 24.35 42.94 -17.05
C PRO A 251 24.85 43.09 -18.51
N ALA A 252 24.17 42.41 -19.45
CA ALA A 252 24.48 42.45 -20.89
C ALA A 252 23.51 43.38 -21.64
N THR A 253 24.07 44.19 -22.54
CA THR A 253 23.39 45.11 -23.48
C THR A 253 22.80 44.39 -24.70
N SER A 254 21.67 44.88 -25.21
CA SER A 254 20.87 44.34 -26.33
C SER A 254 21.40 44.73 -27.73
N PRO A 255 21.28 43.87 -28.77
CA PRO A 255 21.67 44.22 -30.14
C PRO A 255 20.49 44.51 -31.09
N LYS A 256 20.76 45.41 -32.06
CA LYS A 256 19.88 45.85 -33.18
C LYS A 256 19.83 44.82 -34.33
N LYS A 257 18.72 44.88 -35.09
CA LYS A 257 18.33 44.06 -36.26
C LYS A 257 19.03 44.50 -37.57
N PRO A 258 19.34 43.59 -38.53
CA PRO A 258 19.78 43.96 -39.88
C PRO A 258 18.68 43.77 -40.96
N PRO A 259 18.85 44.36 -42.17
CA PRO A 259 17.83 44.32 -43.22
C PRO A 259 18.02 43.22 -44.28
N SER A 260 16.94 43.02 -45.04
CA SER A 260 16.62 42.03 -46.07
C SER A 260 17.35 42.22 -47.41
N ALA A 261 17.61 41.11 -48.13
CA ALA A 261 17.52 41.07 -49.60
C ALA A 261 17.37 39.64 -50.18
N ALA A 262 16.25 39.45 -50.88
CA ALA A 262 15.96 38.68 -52.10
C ALA A 262 16.65 37.33 -52.44
N ALA A 263 15.82 36.34 -52.74
CA ALA A 263 16.15 35.11 -53.46
C ALA A 263 15.44 35.05 -54.83
N LYS A 264 16.12 34.50 -55.86
CA LYS A 264 15.50 33.87 -57.04
C LYS A 264 16.41 32.73 -57.53
N THR A 265 15.90 31.50 -57.48
CA THR A 265 15.83 30.50 -58.58
C THR A 265 15.39 29.16 -57.99
N GLY A 266 14.32 28.58 -58.53
CA GLY A 266 13.78 27.30 -58.09
C GLY A 266 14.19 26.14 -58.99
N ARG A 267 14.47 24.98 -58.38
CA ARG A 267 13.91 23.67 -58.76
C ARG A 267 14.26 22.60 -57.72
N ALA A 268 13.18 22.04 -57.15
CA ALA A 268 12.99 20.71 -56.56
C ALA A 268 14.19 19.96 -55.93
N LEU A 269 14.10 19.72 -54.61
CA LEU A 269 14.16 18.37 -54.04
C LEU A 269 13.56 18.37 -52.61
N LEU A 270 12.83 17.29 -52.30
CA LEU A 270 12.19 17.00 -51.02
C LEU A 270 13.17 17.13 -49.83
N ALA A 271 12.77 17.87 -48.80
CA ALA A 271 13.19 17.60 -47.42
C ALA A 271 12.13 18.13 -46.45
N MET A 272 11.72 17.29 -45.52
CA MET A 272 10.66 17.52 -44.55
C MET A 272 10.93 18.73 -43.65
N LEU A 273 9.99 19.68 -43.59
CA LEU A 273 9.95 20.69 -42.54
C LEU A 273 9.13 20.16 -41.35
N PRO A 274 9.63 20.27 -40.11
CA PRO A 274 8.76 20.14 -38.95
C PRO A 274 7.95 21.44 -38.81
N LEU A 275 6.63 21.27 -38.76
CA LEU A 275 5.68 22.33 -38.42
C LEU A 275 5.94 22.74 -36.96
N ALA A 276 6.51 23.94 -36.78
CA ALA A 276 6.59 24.59 -35.48
C ALA A 276 5.18 24.92 -35.00
N LEU A 277 4.65 24.10 -34.09
CA LEU A 277 3.52 24.47 -33.25
C LEU A 277 4.05 25.35 -32.13
N LEU A 278 3.55 26.59 -32.08
CA LEU A 278 3.70 27.46 -30.91
C LEU A 278 3.22 26.70 -29.66
N GLN A 279 4.11 26.47 -28.71
CA GLN A 279 3.73 25.98 -27.38
C GLN A 279 3.09 27.13 -26.60
N GLY A 280 1.80 27.35 -26.86
CA GLY A 280 0.92 28.02 -25.94
C GLY A 280 0.63 27.10 -24.76
N SER A 281 0.66 27.68 -23.55
CA SER A 281 0.09 27.16 -22.31
C SER A 281 0.41 25.70 -21.96
N THR A 282 1.28 25.47 -20.98
CA THR A 282 1.24 24.22 -20.24
C THR A 282 -0.07 24.20 -19.43
N TYR A 283 -1.14 23.78 -20.09
CA TYR A 283 -2.28 23.17 -19.45
C TYR A 283 -1.71 21.99 -18.68
N VAL A 284 -1.50 22.18 -17.37
CA VAL A 284 -1.34 21.06 -16.45
C VAL A 284 -2.74 20.45 -16.40
N PRO A 285 -2.97 19.24 -16.95
CA PRO A 285 -4.26 18.60 -16.78
C PRO A 285 -4.48 18.49 -15.28
N GLN A 286 -5.57 19.06 -14.79
CA GLN A 286 -6.10 18.62 -13.51
C GLN A 286 -6.29 17.11 -13.65
N GLU A 287 -5.66 16.33 -12.77
CA GLU A 287 -6.03 14.93 -12.57
C GLU A 287 -7.56 14.89 -12.53
N PRO A 288 -8.21 14.12 -13.42
CA PRO A 288 -9.65 14.15 -13.50
C PRO A 288 -10.22 13.77 -12.13
N GLY A 289 -11.28 14.46 -11.71
CA GLY A 289 -11.94 14.19 -10.42
C GLY A 289 -12.44 12.74 -10.31
N SER A 290 -12.55 12.04 -11.43
CA SER A 290 -12.87 10.63 -11.57
C SER A 290 -11.92 9.96 -12.57
N PHE A 291 -11.42 8.76 -12.26
CA PHE A 291 -10.66 7.99 -13.26
C PHE A 291 -11.50 7.57 -14.48
N LEU A 292 -12.84 7.66 -14.40
CA LEU A 292 -13.73 7.40 -15.53
C LEU A 292 -13.66 8.48 -16.61
N ASP A 293 -13.06 9.63 -16.32
CA ASP A 293 -12.87 10.71 -17.29
C ASP A 293 -11.45 10.68 -17.89
N ALA A 294 -10.61 9.72 -17.47
CA ALA A 294 -9.28 9.53 -18.02
C ALA A 294 -9.35 9.04 -19.48
N PRO A 295 -8.38 9.39 -20.34
CA PRO A 295 -8.33 8.89 -21.72
C PRO A 295 -8.03 7.38 -21.79
N ARG A 296 -7.63 6.77 -20.68
CA ARG A 296 -7.27 5.35 -20.58
C ARG A 296 -7.45 4.84 -19.16
N ILE A 297 -8.05 3.66 -19.01
CA ILE A 297 -8.14 2.97 -17.73
C ILE A 297 -7.23 1.74 -17.72
N VAL A 298 -6.33 1.67 -16.74
CA VAL A 298 -5.62 0.44 -16.39
C VAL A 298 -6.46 -0.37 -15.39
N ALA A 299 -6.80 -1.60 -15.78
CA ALA A 299 -7.57 -2.55 -14.98
C ALA A 299 -6.68 -3.73 -14.54
N GLY A 300 -6.60 -3.98 -13.23
CA GLY A 300 -5.91 -5.14 -12.68
C GLY A 300 -6.76 -6.40 -12.76
N VAL A 301 -6.23 -7.44 -13.39
CA VAL A 301 -6.88 -8.75 -13.57
C VAL A 301 -5.94 -9.87 -13.21
N TRP A 302 -6.45 -11.03 -12.82
CA TRP A 302 -5.60 -12.10 -12.33
C TRP A 302 -4.67 -12.67 -13.40
N GLN A 303 -3.41 -12.85 -13.03
CA GLN A 303 -2.41 -13.48 -13.89
C GLN A 303 -2.75 -14.96 -14.19
N ASP A 304 -3.46 -15.63 -13.28
CA ASP A 304 -3.75 -17.07 -13.31
C ASP A 304 -5.16 -17.41 -13.81
N GLU A 305 -5.91 -16.46 -14.36
CA GLU A 305 -7.33 -16.62 -14.69
C GLU A 305 -7.67 -17.38 -16.00
N GLY A 306 -6.74 -18.17 -16.52
CA GLY A 306 -6.90 -18.83 -17.82
C GLY A 306 -7.90 -20.00 -17.80
N ASN A 307 -9.07 -19.83 -18.43
CA ASN A 307 -9.87 -20.96 -18.90
C ASN A 307 -9.24 -21.50 -20.20
N ARG A 308 -8.65 -22.70 -20.14
CA ARG A 308 -7.99 -23.35 -21.30
C ARG A 308 -8.94 -23.96 -22.33
N ARG A 309 -10.23 -23.60 -22.35
CA ARG A 309 -11.14 -24.07 -23.40
C ARG A 309 -11.08 -23.15 -24.62
N ASN A 310 -10.66 -23.71 -25.75
CA ASN A 310 -10.81 -23.18 -27.12
C ASN A 310 -9.94 -21.99 -27.55
N GLY A 311 -8.78 -21.74 -26.93
CA GLY A 311 -7.89 -20.65 -27.39
C GLY A 311 -8.51 -19.25 -27.30
N ALA A 312 -9.69 -19.12 -26.71
CA ALA A 312 -10.33 -17.85 -26.42
C ALA A 312 -9.72 -17.28 -25.14
N ARG A 313 -9.06 -16.14 -25.27
CA ARG A 313 -8.62 -15.29 -24.15
C ARG A 313 -9.85 -14.62 -23.49
N SER A 314 -10.77 -15.37 -22.89
CA SER A 314 -11.75 -14.76 -21.96
C SER A 314 -11.25 -14.99 -20.53
N SER A 315 -10.86 -13.92 -19.84
CA SER A 315 -10.79 -13.94 -18.39
C SER A 315 -12.02 -13.22 -17.86
N TYR A 316 -12.82 -13.94 -17.09
CA TYR A 316 -14.04 -13.43 -16.45
C TYR A 316 -13.87 -12.03 -15.82
N ASN A 317 -12.73 -11.73 -15.17
CA ASN A 317 -12.46 -10.37 -14.68
C ASN A 317 -12.42 -9.32 -15.78
N GLU A 318 -11.72 -9.60 -16.88
CA GLU A 318 -11.62 -8.65 -17.99
C GLU A 318 -13.01 -8.33 -18.52
N ASP A 319 -13.84 -9.34 -18.74
CA ASP A 319 -15.17 -9.13 -19.32
C ASP A 319 -16.13 -8.47 -18.31
N ALA A 320 -16.01 -8.80 -17.02
CA ALA A 320 -16.74 -8.13 -15.95
C ALA A 320 -16.34 -6.65 -15.80
N ILE A 321 -15.04 -6.34 -15.81
CA ILE A 321 -14.54 -4.96 -15.76
C ILE A 321 -14.94 -4.19 -17.03
N LYS A 322 -14.81 -4.81 -18.22
CA LYS A 322 -15.26 -4.20 -19.49
C LYS A 322 -16.75 -3.86 -19.44
N GLY A 323 -17.58 -4.83 -19.02
CA GLY A 323 -19.02 -4.64 -18.91
C GLY A 323 -19.38 -3.52 -17.94
N LEU A 324 -18.77 -3.53 -16.74
CA LEU A 324 -18.96 -2.52 -15.72
C LEU A 324 -18.58 -1.11 -16.21
N LEU A 325 -17.36 -0.94 -16.74
CA LEU A 325 -16.85 0.36 -17.18
C LEU A 325 -17.68 0.94 -18.32
N ARG A 326 -18.08 0.10 -19.30
CA ARG A 326 -18.97 0.54 -20.39
C ARG A 326 -20.32 1.01 -19.89
N LEU A 327 -20.93 0.29 -18.93
CA LEU A 327 -22.19 0.68 -18.31
C LEU A 327 -22.07 1.94 -17.45
N ALA A 328 -20.88 2.21 -16.90
CA ALA A 328 -20.54 3.45 -16.19
C ALA A 328 -20.26 4.64 -17.13
N GLY A 329 -20.34 4.42 -18.45
CA GLY A 329 -20.19 5.44 -19.48
C GLY A 329 -18.77 5.59 -20.04
N PHE A 330 -17.82 4.73 -19.65
CA PHE A 330 -16.46 4.75 -20.20
C PHE A 330 -16.44 4.19 -21.62
N LYS A 331 -15.89 4.96 -22.56
CA LYS A 331 -15.85 4.63 -24.00
C LYS A 331 -14.44 4.50 -24.59
N GLU A 332 -13.43 4.87 -23.81
CA GLU A 332 -12.03 4.92 -24.26
C GLU A 332 -11.30 3.59 -24.04
N GLU A 333 -9.97 3.60 -24.16
CA GLU A 333 -9.13 2.40 -24.07
C GLU A 333 -9.10 1.82 -22.64
N ILE A 334 -9.33 0.50 -22.52
CA ILE A 334 -9.11 -0.27 -21.29
C ILE A 334 -7.88 -1.14 -21.48
N ALA A 335 -6.85 -0.92 -20.67
CA ALA A 335 -5.64 -1.73 -20.64
C ALA A 335 -5.66 -2.69 -19.45
N PHE A 336 -5.35 -3.96 -19.70
CA PHE A 336 -5.35 -4.98 -18.65
C PHE A 336 -3.94 -5.28 -18.16
N ASN A 337 -3.74 -5.07 -16.86
CA ASN A 337 -2.52 -5.43 -16.15
C ASN A 337 -2.73 -6.79 -15.47
N LYS A 338 -1.88 -7.77 -15.77
CA LYS A 338 -1.94 -9.10 -15.14
C LYS A 338 -1.23 -9.04 -13.80
N VAL A 339 -1.99 -9.21 -12.72
CA VAL A 339 -1.52 -9.04 -11.34
C VAL A 339 -1.68 -10.35 -10.57
N PRO A 340 -0.67 -10.80 -9.81
CA PRO A 340 -0.85 -11.85 -8.80
C PRO A 340 -1.91 -11.44 -7.76
N ARG A 341 -2.73 -12.37 -7.26
CA ARG A 341 -3.82 -12.06 -6.32
C ARG A 341 -3.32 -11.36 -5.06
N GLU A 342 -2.17 -11.76 -4.57
CA GLU A 342 -1.49 -11.20 -3.40
C GLU A 342 -0.99 -9.76 -3.62
N GLN A 343 -0.80 -9.34 -4.87
CA GLN A 343 -0.34 -7.99 -5.24
C GLN A 343 -1.48 -7.05 -5.67
N ALA A 344 -2.73 -7.52 -5.67
CA ALA A 344 -3.89 -6.78 -6.13
C ALA A 344 -4.05 -5.41 -5.47
N MET A 345 -4.07 -5.39 -4.14
CA MET A 345 -4.27 -4.18 -3.35
C MET A 345 -3.08 -3.22 -3.49
N SER A 346 -1.84 -3.74 -3.51
CA SER A 346 -0.66 -2.91 -3.73
C SER A 346 -0.63 -2.28 -5.11
N THR A 347 -1.07 -2.99 -6.15
CA THR A 347 -1.15 -2.47 -7.51
C THR A 347 -2.18 -1.35 -7.63
N LEU A 348 -3.35 -1.51 -6.98
CA LEU A 348 -4.35 -0.45 -6.89
C LEU A 348 -3.80 0.78 -6.15
N MET A 349 -3.25 0.57 -4.95
CA MET A 349 -2.79 1.65 -4.08
C MET A 349 -1.58 2.42 -4.64
N SER A 350 -0.76 1.78 -5.45
CA SER A 350 0.38 2.42 -6.13
C SER A 350 0.02 3.13 -7.44
N GLY A 351 -1.26 3.09 -7.85
CA GLY A 351 -1.72 3.63 -9.13
C GLY A 351 -1.37 2.76 -10.34
N GLY A 352 -0.87 1.54 -10.12
CA GLY A 352 -0.62 0.56 -11.19
C GLY A 352 -1.89 -0.04 -11.81
N ALA A 353 -3.05 0.22 -11.21
CA ALA A 353 -4.39 0.01 -11.77
C ALA A 353 -5.36 1.02 -11.14
N HIS A 354 -6.39 1.44 -11.88
CA HIS A 354 -7.48 2.27 -11.35
C HIS A 354 -8.61 1.43 -10.72
N ILE A 355 -8.79 0.20 -11.22
CA ILE A 355 -9.80 -0.75 -10.77
C ILE A 355 -9.21 -2.15 -10.76
N VAL A 356 -9.47 -2.92 -9.70
CA VAL A 356 -9.06 -4.33 -9.59
C VAL A 356 -10.28 -5.19 -9.26
N GLY A 357 -10.57 -6.18 -10.11
CA GLY A 357 -11.78 -6.99 -10.03
C GLY A 357 -11.66 -8.27 -9.20
N THR A 358 -12.81 -8.84 -8.84
CA THR A 358 -13.00 -10.11 -8.10
C THR A 358 -12.19 -10.26 -6.82
N LEU A 359 -12.04 -9.15 -6.09
CA LEU A 359 -11.45 -9.12 -4.76
C LEU A 359 -12.51 -9.33 -3.69
N GLY A 360 -12.22 -10.15 -2.69
CA GLY A 360 -13.07 -10.28 -1.50
C GLY A 360 -13.26 -8.94 -0.80
N ILE A 361 -14.52 -8.58 -0.53
CA ILE A 361 -14.95 -7.39 0.20
C ILE A 361 -14.90 -7.72 1.69
N ILE A 362 -13.85 -7.25 2.36
CA ILE A 362 -13.61 -7.51 3.78
C ILE A 362 -13.19 -6.21 4.48
N PRO A 363 -13.46 -6.06 5.80
CA PRO A 363 -13.21 -4.81 6.52
C PRO A 363 -11.78 -4.29 6.40
N SER A 364 -10.77 -5.18 6.40
CA SER A 364 -9.36 -4.80 6.28
C SER A 364 -9.01 -4.20 4.92
N ARG A 365 -9.72 -4.57 3.84
CA ARG A 365 -9.55 -3.99 2.51
C ARG A 365 -10.39 -2.73 2.32
N GLU A 366 -11.62 -2.71 2.82
CA GLU A 366 -12.49 -1.52 2.85
C GLU A 366 -11.86 -0.38 3.67
N ALA A 367 -10.99 -0.71 4.63
CA ALA A 367 -10.21 0.27 5.38
C ALA A 367 -9.27 1.11 4.48
N VAL A 368 -8.82 0.58 3.33
CA VAL A 368 -7.79 1.21 2.48
C VAL A 368 -8.18 1.41 1.01
N ALA A 369 -9.32 0.86 0.57
CA ALA A 369 -9.89 1.02 -0.77
C ALA A 369 -11.40 1.17 -0.68
N ASP A 370 -12.02 1.80 -1.68
CA ASP A 370 -13.47 1.75 -1.83
C ASP A 370 -13.83 0.54 -2.68
N PHE A 371 -14.95 -0.10 -2.35
CA PHE A 371 -15.43 -1.29 -3.05
C PHE A 371 -16.73 -0.99 -3.79
N VAL A 372 -16.82 -1.54 -5.00
CA VAL A 372 -18.05 -1.62 -5.79
C VAL A 372 -18.41 -3.09 -5.88
N GLY A 373 -19.48 -3.50 -5.23
CA GLY A 373 -19.82 -4.92 -5.12
C GLY A 373 -20.97 -5.21 -4.17
N PRO A 374 -21.34 -6.49 -4.04
CA PRO A 374 -20.72 -7.65 -4.70
C PRO A 374 -21.01 -7.77 -6.21
N LEU A 375 -20.01 -8.22 -6.95
CA LEU A 375 -20.13 -8.78 -8.30
C LEU A 375 -20.66 -10.22 -8.26
N ALA A 376 -20.22 -10.98 -7.27
CA ALA A 376 -20.60 -12.35 -7.01
C ALA A 376 -20.31 -12.71 -5.55
N SER A 377 -21.18 -13.55 -4.97
CA SER A 377 -21.03 -14.00 -3.59
C SER A 377 -21.18 -15.51 -3.50
N SER A 378 -20.34 -16.16 -2.71
CA SER A 378 -20.33 -17.62 -2.65
C SER A 378 -20.01 -18.11 -1.24
N ARG A 379 -20.40 -19.35 -0.93
CA ARG A 379 -19.99 -20.00 0.33
C ARG A 379 -18.74 -20.83 0.11
N LEU A 380 -18.20 -21.39 1.18
CA LEU A 380 -17.09 -22.32 1.07
C LEU A 380 -17.51 -23.60 0.34
N GLY A 381 -16.63 -24.06 -0.54
CA GLY A 381 -16.75 -25.33 -1.25
C GLY A 381 -15.61 -26.27 -0.90
N VAL A 382 -15.67 -27.48 -1.45
CA VAL A 382 -14.65 -28.51 -1.26
C VAL A 382 -14.20 -29.05 -2.61
N LEU A 383 -12.90 -28.97 -2.87
CA LEU A 383 -12.26 -29.57 -4.03
C LEU A 383 -11.54 -30.84 -3.59
N VAL A 384 -11.83 -31.95 -4.27
CA VAL A 384 -11.27 -33.28 -4.00
C VAL A 384 -10.66 -33.86 -5.26
N ARG A 385 -9.98 -35.00 -5.15
CA ARG A 385 -9.55 -35.76 -6.33
C ARG A 385 -10.76 -36.30 -7.08
N ARG A 386 -10.67 -36.39 -8.41
CA ARG A 386 -11.72 -36.99 -9.24
C ARG A 386 -12.01 -38.43 -8.79
N GLY A 387 -13.28 -38.78 -8.66
CA GLY A 387 -13.74 -40.10 -8.21
C GLY A 387 -13.77 -40.28 -6.69
N GLU A 388 -13.36 -39.29 -5.90
CA GLU A 388 -13.62 -39.28 -4.46
C GLU A 388 -15.13 -39.18 -4.20
N LYS A 389 -15.68 -40.08 -3.40
CA LYS A 389 -17.13 -40.18 -3.10
C LYS A 389 -17.44 -40.14 -1.61
N SER A 390 -16.44 -40.19 -0.74
CA SER A 390 -16.67 -40.22 0.70
C SER A 390 -16.92 -38.83 1.30
N ILE A 391 -16.66 -37.74 0.57
CA ILE A 391 -16.86 -36.36 1.00
C ILE A 391 -18.00 -35.74 0.20
N GLU A 392 -19.18 -35.66 0.80
CA GLU A 392 -20.42 -35.19 0.15
C GLU A 392 -21.11 -34.07 0.94
N LYS A 393 -20.80 -33.92 2.23
CA LYS A 393 -21.31 -32.87 3.12
C LYS A 393 -20.21 -32.35 4.05
N PRO A 394 -20.32 -31.13 4.60
CA PRO A 394 -19.28 -30.54 5.46
C PRO A 394 -18.82 -31.45 6.60
N ALA A 395 -19.74 -32.19 7.23
CA ALA A 395 -19.44 -33.12 8.32
C ALA A 395 -18.44 -34.24 7.93
N HIS A 396 -18.34 -34.59 6.64
CA HIS A 396 -17.41 -35.62 6.17
C HIS A 396 -15.94 -35.16 6.12
N LEU A 397 -15.68 -33.87 6.39
CA LEU A 397 -14.33 -33.34 6.54
C LEU A 397 -13.73 -33.68 7.91
N SER A 398 -14.54 -34.10 8.89
CA SER A 398 -14.05 -34.53 10.19
C SER A 398 -13.13 -35.75 10.05
N GLY A 399 -11.96 -35.70 10.69
CA GLY A 399 -10.90 -36.70 10.58
C GLY A 399 -10.12 -36.68 9.25
N ARG A 400 -10.44 -35.77 8.31
CA ARG A 400 -9.73 -35.62 7.03
C ARG A 400 -8.64 -34.57 7.11
N ARG A 401 -7.62 -34.72 6.28
CA ARG A 401 -6.58 -33.72 6.07
C ARG A 401 -7.07 -32.70 5.05
N VAL A 402 -7.30 -31.48 5.48
CA VAL A 402 -7.88 -30.40 4.66
C VAL A 402 -6.84 -29.32 4.43
N CYS A 403 -6.58 -28.96 3.18
CA CYS A 403 -5.70 -27.85 2.84
C CYS A 403 -6.49 -26.56 2.62
N THR A 404 -5.97 -25.45 3.13
CA THR A 404 -6.43 -24.11 2.77
C THR A 404 -5.29 -23.09 2.85
N ILE A 405 -5.58 -21.82 2.62
CA ILE A 405 -4.58 -20.76 2.54
C ILE A 405 -4.36 -20.13 3.92
N ALA A 406 -3.10 -20.02 4.34
CA ALA A 406 -2.71 -19.38 5.58
C ALA A 406 -3.20 -17.92 5.64
N GLY A 407 -3.79 -17.52 6.77
CA GLY A 407 -4.27 -16.15 7.00
C GLY A 407 -5.47 -15.74 6.13
N SER A 408 -6.21 -16.69 5.58
CA SER A 408 -7.46 -16.43 4.83
C SER A 408 -8.70 -16.53 5.72
N THR A 409 -9.78 -15.84 5.34
CA THR A 409 -11.11 -15.97 5.98
C THR A 409 -11.64 -17.40 5.95
N THR A 410 -11.23 -18.18 4.95
CA THR A 410 -11.53 -19.61 4.86
C THR A 410 -10.87 -20.41 6.00
N ALA A 411 -9.61 -20.12 6.35
CA ALA A 411 -8.92 -20.79 7.45
C ALA A 411 -9.65 -20.56 8.78
N ASP A 412 -9.97 -19.30 9.08
CA ASP A 412 -10.72 -18.91 10.28
C ASP A 412 -12.11 -19.56 10.32
N SER A 413 -12.78 -19.63 9.16
CA SER A 413 -14.10 -20.23 9.04
C SER A 413 -14.05 -21.74 9.23
N LEU A 414 -13.04 -22.42 8.70
CA LEU A 414 -12.87 -23.87 8.85
C LEU A 414 -12.67 -24.27 10.31
N GLU A 415 -11.80 -23.56 11.04
CA GLU A 415 -11.56 -23.80 12.46
C GLU A 415 -12.85 -23.68 13.29
N LYS A 416 -13.73 -22.74 12.92
CA LYS A 416 -14.98 -22.48 13.64
C LYS A 416 -16.14 -23.40 13.22
N THR A 417 -16.19 -23.82 11.96
CA THR A 417 -17.38 -24.48 11.38
C THR A 417 -17.21 -25.99 11.15
N VAL A 418 -15.98 -26.50 11.10
CA VAL A 418 -15.69 -27.91 10.81
C VAL A 418 -14.87 -28.51 11.95
N ASN A 419 -15.56 -29.19 12.88
CA ASN A 419 -14.89 -29.82 14.00
C ASN A 419 -14.15 -31.12 13.59
N GLY A 420 -12.90 -31.26 14.06
CA GLY A 420 -12.10 -32.48 13.91
C GLY A 420 -11.42 -32.68 12.55
N ALA A 421 -11.48 -31.71 11.62
CA ALA A 421 -10.64 -31.74 10.44
C ALA A 421 -9.18 -31.39 10.80
N GLN A 422 -8.20 -32.04 10.16
CA GLN A 422 -6.79 -31.71 10.30
C GLN A 422 -6.43 -30.65 9.25
N ILE A 423 -6.28 -29.40 9.67
CA ILE A 423 -6.10 -28.26 8.76
C ILE A 423 -4.60 -28.08 8.44
N TYR A 424 -4.27 -28.03 7.16
CA TYR A 424 -2.94 -27.75 6.63
C TYR A 424 -2.96 -26.41 5.89
N LEU A 425 -2.15 -25.47 6.36
CA LEU A 425 -2.09 -24.12 5.80
C LEU A 425 -0.95 -24.02 4.77
N GLN A 426 -1.26 -23.45 3.61
CA GLN A 426 -0.29 -23.20 2.53
C GLN A 426 -0.29 -21.75 2.08
N LYS A 427 0.74 -21.35 1.31
CA LYS A 427 0.87 -19.98 0.78
C LYS A 427 -0.09 -19.71 -0.37
N GLY A 428 -0.48 -20.74 -1.14
CA GLY A 428 -1.39 -20.61 -2.28
C GLY A 428 -2.05 -21.92 -2.67
N PHE A 429 -3.09 -21.84 -3.53
CA PHE A 429 -3.83 -23.03 -3.96
C PHE A 429 -2.98 -23.99 -4.79
N ALA A 430 -1.94 -23.51 -5.48
CA ALA A 430 -0.98 -24.35 -6.21
C ALA A 430 -0.28 -25.37 -5.29
N ASP A 431 0.09 -24.96 -4.07
CA ASP A 431 0.69 -25.84 -3.07
C ASP A 431 -0.34 -26.86 -2.56
N CYS A 432 -1.56 -26.41 -2.27
CA CYS A 432 -2.66 -27.30 -1.88
C CYS A 432 -2.98 -28.34 -2.96
N LEU A 433 -2.99 -27.96 -4.24
CA LEU A 433 -3.19 -28.88 -5.37
C LEU A 433 -2.07 -29.91 -5.45
N THR A 434 -0.82 -29.48 -5.27
CA THR A 434 0.34 -30.38 -5.21
C THR A 434 0.18 -31.41 -4.09
N TRP A 435 -0.26 -30.98 -2.91
CA TRP A 435 -0.49 -31.87 -1.77
C TRP A 435 -1.68 -32.80 -1.98
N LEU A 436 -2.76 -32.32 -2.61
CA LEU A 436 -3.94 -33.12 -2.95
C LEU A 436 -3.58 -34.24 -3.93
N ARG A 437 -2.79 -33.92 -4.96
CA ARG A 437 -2.27 -34.87 -5.96
C ARG A 437 -1.38 -35.94 -5.35
N ARG A 438 -0.49 -35.53 -4.45
CA ARG A 438 0.40 -36.45 -3.70
C ARG A 438 -0.30 -37.21 -2.58
N ARG A 439 -1.62 -37.04 -2.40
CA ARG A 439 -2.41 -37.63 -1.31
C ARG A 439 -1.87 -37.26 0.08
N ALA A 440 -1.17 -36.14 0.20
CA ALA A 440 -0.76 -35.55 1.48
C ALA A 440 -1.97 -34.89 2.19
N VAL A 441 -2.97 -34.46 1.43
CA VAL A 441 -4.29 -34.03 1.93
C VAL A 441 -5.40 -34.76 1.19
N ASP A 442 -6.59 -34.77 1.78
CA ASP A 442 -7.77 -35.44 1.27
C ASP A 442 -8.71 -34.48 0.54
N ALA A 443 -8.71 -33.20 0.94
CA ALA A 443 -9.54 -32.16 0.35
C ALA A 443 -8.86 -30.78 0.42
N ILE A 444 -9.29 -29.86 -0.45
CA ILE A 444 -8.99 -28.43 -0.39
C ILE A 444 -10.28 -27.69 -0.12
N VAL A 445 -10.27 -26.74 0.82
CA VAL A 445 -11.41 -25.88 1.12
C VAL A 445 -11.06 -24.43 0.82
N GLY A 446 -12.02 -23.72 0.24
CA GLY A 446 -11.90 -22.34 -0.24
C GLY A 446 -13.23 -21.81 -0.73
N ASP A 447 -13.25 -20.52 -1.08
CA ASP A 447 -14.33 -19.88 -1.84
C ASP A 447 -14.73 -20.75 -3.05
N ARG A 448 -16.00 -21.07 -3.16
CA ARG A 448 -16.48 -22.04 -4.15
C ARG A 448 -16.30 -21.57 -5.58
N LEU A 449 -16.44 -20.26 -5.87
CA LEU A 449 -16.21 -19.71 -7.21
C LEU A 449 -14.73 -19.79 -7.59
N THR A 450 -13.84 -19.60 -6.62
CA THR A 450 -12.39 -19.77 -6.78
C THR A 450 -12.06 -21.23 -7.09
N LEU A 451 -12.59 -22.17 -6.30
CA LEU A 451 -12.37 -23.61 -6.52
C LEU A 451 -12.97 -24.10 -7.85
N ALA A 452 -14.12 -23.56 -8.26
CA ALA A 452 -14.71 -23.84 -9.57
C ALA A 452 -13.79 -23.40 -10.72
N GLY A 453 -13.21 -22.20 -10.62
CA GLY A 453 -12.21 -21.71 -11.57
C GLY A 453 -10.99 -22.62 -11.64
N ILE A 454 -10.47 -23.05 -10.48
CA ILE A 454 -9.35 -24.00 -10.40
C ILE A 454 -9.70 -25.33 -11.08
N GLN A 455 -10.88 -25.91 -10.81
CA GLN A 455 -11.33 -27.13 -11.48
C GLN A 455 -11.38 -26.98 -13.00
N LEU A 456 -11.84 -25.83 -13.51
CA LEU A 456 -11.92 -25.58 -14.95
C LEU A 456 -10.53 -25.45 -15.61
N ALA A 457 -9.52 -25.01 -14.87
CA ALA A 457 -8.15 -24.90 -15.34
C ALA A 457 -7.39 -26.25 -15.29
N GLU A 458 -7.66 -27.06 -14.28
CA GLU A 458 -6.90 -28.27 -13.91
C GLU A 458 -7.67 -29.58 -14.19
N ARG A 459 -8.58 -29.56 -15.18
CA ARG A 459 -9.76 -30.45 -15.35
C ARG A 459 -9.61 -31.96 -15.08
N ASP A 460 -8.44 -32.56 -15.18
CA ASP A 460 -8.33 -34.00 -15.40
C ASP A 460 -8.25 -34.84 -14.11
N ASP A 461 -7.83 -34.29 -12.98
CA ASP A 461 -7.55 -35.08 -11.76
C ASP A 461 -8.28 -34.62 -10.48
N ILE A 462 -9.03 -33.52 -10.56
CA ILE A 462 -9.76 -32.94 -9.44
C ILE A 462 -11.24 -32.71 -9.76
N GLN A 463 -12.07 -32.61 -8.73
CA GLN A 463 -13.48 -32.29 -8.82
C GLN A 463 -13.95 -31.44 -7.63
N LEU A 464 -14.81 -30.46 -7.90
CA LEU A 464 -15.55 -29.66 -6.93
C LEU A 464 -16.77 -30.46 -6.50
N VAL A 465 -16.93 -30.70 -5.20
CA VAL A 465 -18.08 -31.43 -4.67
C VAL A 465 -19.34 -30.56 -4.84
N ALA A 466 -20.31 -31.04 -5.62
CA ALA A 466 -21.41 -30.22 -6.13
C ALA A 466 -22.27 -29.58 -5.03
N ASP A 467 -22.62 -30.35 -3.99
CA ASP A 467 -23.64 -29.95 -3.01
C ASP A 467 -23.07 -29.35 -1.72
N ILE A 468 -21.73 -29.28 -1.58
CA ILE A 468 -21.13 -28.68 -0.40
C ILE A 468 -21.08 -27.16 -0.53
N ARG A 469 -21.83 -26.50 0.37
CA ARG A 469 -21.86 -25.06 0.62
C ARG A 469 -21.98 -24.84 2.12
N PHE A 470 -21.01 -24.16 2.72
CA PHE A 470 -21.04 -23.89 4.17
C PHE A 470 -20.23 -22.64 4.53
N GLY A 471 -20.36 -22.21 5.79
CA GLY A 471 -19.74 -20.98 6.25
C GLY A 471 -20.47 -19.73 5.78
N PRO A 472 -19.92 -18.55 6.12
CA PRO A 472 -20.47 -17.27 5.69
C PRO A 472 -20.41 -17.13 4.17
N ARG A 473 -21.28 -16.28 3.60
CA ARG A 473 -21.12 -15.86 2.20
C ARG A 473 -19.90 -14.94 2.12
N GLU A 474 -18.96 -15.29 1.27
CA GLU A 474 -17.85 -14.46 0.86
C GLU A 474 -18.28 -13.67 -0.39
N SER A 475 -18.25 -12.35 -0.27
CA SER A 475 -18.63 -11.43 -1.35
C SER A 475 -17.39 -10.91 -2.04
N THR A 476 -17.37 -10.94 -3.37
CA THR A 476 -16.29 -10.37 -4.18
C THR A 476 -16.80 -9.19 -4.99
N GLY A 477 -15.97 -8.18 -5.17
CA GLY A 477 -16.30 -6.96 -5.92
C GLY A 477 -15.08 -6.37 -6.61
N PHE A 478 -15.21 -5.10 -6.98
CA PHE A 478 -14.16 -4.31 -7.59
C PHE A 478 -13.63 -3.31 -6.58
N ALA A 479 -12.32 -3.30 -6.37
CA ALA A 479 -11.66 -2.30 -5.55
C ALA A 479 -11.20 -1.13 -6.42
N ILE A 480 -11.46 0.10 -5.95
CA ILE A 480 -10.98 1.34 -6.53
C ILE A 480 -10.22 2.17 -5.47
N SER A 481 -9.47 3.18 -5.90
CA SER A 481 -8.81 4.09 -4.98
C SER A 481 -9.79 4.70 -3.99
N LYS A 482 -9.39 4.75 -2.72
CA LYS A 482 -10.21 5.29 -1.64
C LYS A 482 -10.44 6.79 -1.78
N GLY A 483 -11.67 7.23 -1.52
CA GLY A 483 -12.04 8.64 -1.42
C GLY A 483 -12.68 9.23 -2.67
N ASP A 484 -12.88 8.43 -3.72
CA ASP A 484 -13.57 8.83 -4.96
C ASP A 484 -15.01 8.29 -4.95
N HIS A 485 -15.83 8.87 -4.06
CA HIS A 485 -17.18 8.39 -3.79
C HIS A 485 -18.09 8.52 -5.02
N ASP A 486 -17.97 9.61 -5.79
CA ASP A 486 -18.78 9.82 -7.00
C ASP A 486 -18.50 8.76 -8.06
N THR A 487 -17.23 8.41 -8.27
CA THR A 487 -16.87 7.30 -9.16
C THR A 487 -17.37 5.97 -8.64
N CYS A 488 -17.24 5.74 -7.34
CA CYS A 488 -17.78 4.55 -6.70
C CYS A 488 -19.30 4.41 -6.96
N GLU A 489 -20.07 5.47 -6.76
CA GLU A 489 -21.53 5.48 -6.96
C GLU A 489 -21.92 5.26 -8.42
N ARG A 490 -21.19 5.88 -9.37
CA ARG A 490 -21.39 5.63 -10.81
C ARG A 490 -21.16 4.16 -11.16
N LEU A 491 -20.11 3.57 -10.59
CA LEU A 491 -19.78 2.16 -10.79
C LEU A 491 -20.80 1.24 -10.09
N ARG A 492 -21.31 1.59 -8.91
CA ARG A 492 -22.36 0.85 -8.21
C ARG A 492 -23.63 0.72 -9.06
N ILE A 493 -24.11 1.84 -9.62
CA ILE A 493 -25.27 1.85 -10.52
C ILE A 493 -25.00 1.01 -11.78
N ALA A 494 -23.80 1.11 -12.34
CA ALA A 494 -23.39 0.29 -13.48
C ALA A 494 -23.36 -1.21 -13.13
N LEU A 495 -22.92 -1.56 -11.92
CA LEU A 495 -22.85 -2.93 -11.43
C LEU A 495 -24.25 -3.55 -11.28
N GLN A 496 -25.21 -2.80 -10.73
CA GLN A 496 -26.61 -3.23 -10.64
C GLN A 496 -27.18 -3.62 -12.02
N LYS A 497 -26.95 -2.77 -13.03
CA LYS A 497 -27.34 -3.05 -14.42
C LYS A 497 -26.62 -4.26 -14.98
N TYR A 498 -25.31 -4.37 -14.70
CA TYR A 498 -24.49 -5.49 -15.18
C TYR A 498 -24.97 -6.82 -14.60
N VAL A 499 -25.12 -6.93 -13.28
CA VAL A 499 -25.58 -8.14 -12.58
C VAL A 499 -26.98 -8.56 -13.04
N GLY A 500 -27.86 -7.60 -13.37
CA GLY A 500 -29.19 -7.88 -13.93
C GLY A 500 -29.20 -8.31 -15.41
N SER A 501 -28.06 -8.19 -16.12
CA SER A 501 -27.97 -8.42 -17.56
C SER A 501 -27.74 -9.90 -17.94
N LYS A 502 -28.00 -10.22 -19.22
CA LYS A 502 -27.60 -11.51 -19.80
C LYS A 502 -26.08 -11.65 -19.90
N ASP A 503 -25.34 -10.54 -19.98
CA ASP A 503 -23.89 -10.54 -20.13
C ASP A 503 -23.23 -11.04 -18.84
N TRP A 504 -23.65 -10.54 -17.67
CA TRP A 504 -23.17 -11.07 -16.39
C TRP A 504 -23.44 -12.57 -16.30
N ARG A 505 -24.66 -13.00 -16.63
CA ARG A 505 -25.02 -14.43 -16.65
C ARG A 505 -24.10 -15.23 -17.57
N ASN A 506 -23.86 -14.77 -18.78
CA ASN A 506 -23.02 -15.47 -19.75
C ASN A 506 -21.57 -15.54 -19.28
N HIS A 507 -20.97 -14.40 -18.89
CA HIS A 507 -19.60 -14.34 -18.38
C HIS A 507 -19.41 -15.17 -17.10
N PHE A 508 -20.42 -15.20 -16.22
CA PHE A 508 -20.37 -15.96 -14.97
C PHE A 508 -20.57 -17.46 -15.18
N MET A 509 -21.47 -17.87 -16.08
CA MET A 509 -21.68 -19.29 -16.43
C MET A 509 -20.47 -19.91 -17.13
N GLU A 510 -19.66 -19.13 -17.87
CA GLU A 510 -18.40 -19.62 -18.44
C GLU A 510 -17.40 -20.13 -17.38
N ARG A 511 -17.54 -19.70 -16.12
CA ARG A 511 -16.65 -20.02 -14.98
C ARG A 511 -17.20 -21.08 -14.03
N LEU A 512 -18.45 -21.54 -14.19
CA LEU A 512 -19.07 -22.45 -13.23
C LEU A 512 -19.45 -23.81 -13.83
N PRO A 513 -19.25 -24.91 -13.08
CA PRO A 513 -19.55 -26.25 -13.55
C PRO A 513 -21.05 -26.56 -13.59
N SER A 514 -21.89 -25.78 -12.89
CA SER A 514 -23.33 -26.07 -12.75
C SER A 514 -24.23 -24.83 -12.77
N LYS A 515 -25.49 -25.02 -13.17
CA LYS A 515 -26.54 -23.99 -13.11
C LYS A 515 -26.95 -23.62 -11.67
N SER A 516 -26.69 -24.46 -10.67
CA SER A 516 -27.03 -24.16 -9.27
C SER A 516 -26.05 -23.18 -8.63
N ASP A 517 -24.79 -23.18 -9.07
CA ASP A 517 -23.78 -22.20 -8.64
C ASP A 517 -24.08 -20.78 -9.13
N TYR A 518 -24.74 -20.66 -10.27
CA TYR A 518 -25.19 -19.37 -10.81
C TYR A 518 -26.22 -18.68 -9.91
N VAL A 519 -27.22 -19.42 -9.41
CA VAL A 519 -28.32 -18.83 -8.61
C VAL A 519 -27.84 -18.40 -7.23
N ASP A 520 -27.00 -19.20 -6.58
CA ASP A 520 -26.40 -18.85 -5.27
C ASP A 520 -25.32 -17.76 -5.39
N GLY A 521 -24.70 -17.68 -6.58
CA GLY A 521 -23.62 -16.73 -6.90
C GLY A 521 -24.09 -15.30 -7.19
N GLN A 522 -25.34 -15.14 -7.65
CA GLN A 522 -25.87 -13.84 -8.05
C GLN A 522 -26.22 -12.99 -6.82
N PRO A 523 -25.65 -11.79 -6.67
CA PRO A 523 -26.03 -10.90 -5.60
C PRO A 523 -27.36 -10.20 -5.87
N THR A 524 -28.07 -9.81 -4.81
CA THR A 524 -29.24 -8.94 -4.92
C THR A 524 -28.84 -7.48 -5.14
N LEU A 525 -29.77 -6.64 -5.60
CA LEU A 525 -29.53 -5.20 -5.72
C LEU A 525 -29.28 -4.54 -4.36
N GLU A 526 -29.98 -5.02 -3.32
CA GLU A 526 -29.81 -4.59 -1.94
C GLU A 526 -28.41 -4.94 -1.42
N GLU A 527 -27.91 -6.15 -1.68
CA GLU A 527 -26.54 -6.54 -1.32
C GLU A 527 -25.51 -5.62 -2.01
N ILE A 528 -25.73 -5.24 -3.27
CA ILE A 528 -24.87 -4.30 -4.00
C ILE A 528 -24.88 -2.92 -3.34
N ASP A 529 -26.05 -2.44 -2.90
CA ASP A 529 -26.20 -1.14 -2.26
C ASP A 529 -25.57 -1.11 -0.88
N GLU A 530 -25.78 -2.16 -0.09
CA GLU A 530 -25.25 -2.26 1.25
C GLU A 530 -23.74 -2.37 1.26
N MET A 531 -23.12 -3.07 0.30
CA MET A 531 -21.68 -3.39 0.30
C MET A 531 -20.82 -2.48 -0.59
N SER A 532 -21.44 -1.63 -1.42
CA SER A 532 -20.70 -0.66 -2.24
C SER A 532 -20.50 0.65 -1.49
N CYS A 533 -19.37 1.31 -1.75
CA CYS A 533 -19.16 2.73 -1.44
C CYS A 533 -19.38 3.12 0.03
N ARG A 534 -19.20 2.16 0.95
CA ARG A 534 -19.38 2.36 2.39
C ARG A 534 -18.45 3.45 2.91
N ALA A 535 -19.02 4.58 3.32
CA ALA A 535 -18.32 5.53 4.15
C ALA A 535 -18.03 4.89 5.52
N ARG A 536 -16.88 5.22 6.11
CA ARG A 536 -16.59 4.80 7.49
C ARG A 536 -17.68 5.40 8.40
N ALA A 537 -18.40 4.56 9.14
CA ALA A 537 -19.20 5.06 10.26
C ALA A 537 -18.26 5.88 11.16
N ALA A 538 -18.64 7.12 11.45
CA ALA A 538 -17.90 7.98 12.36
C ALA A 538 -17.98 7.36 13.76
N GLY A 539 -16.94 6.60 14.13
CA GLY A 539 -16.67 6.14 15.49
C GLY A 539 -15.64 7.03 16.14
#